data_AF-A0A084AE95-F1
#
_entry.id   AF-A0A084AE95-F1
#
_cell.length_a   1.000
_cell.length_b   1.000
_cell.length_c   1.000
_cell.angle_alpha   90.00
_cell.angle_beta   90.00
_cell.angle_gamma   90.00
#
_symmetry.space_group_name_H-M   'P 1'
#
loop_
_entity.id
_entity.type
_entity.pdbx_description
1 polymer ?
#
loop_
_entity_poly.entity_id
_entity_poly.type
_entity_poly.pdbx_seq_one_letter_code
_entity_poly.pdbx_strand_id
1 'polypeptide(L)'
;MMDKKIIYRLSHEHDKYVEYEFKLLGYYSNLEKLKEAVLRYKKLEGFKENPIDYFKMRLVIVDEDNDYINGFEAYEEQKNGRSFENEQFLTDALKQFENDHINGNELKLFALDFLYEFGEQYEYNDFYHLGVYSSVDQIKYAIERYRSLKGFKSLSEECFEFHEIEIDKDSEWLEGYFKQNWNEY
;
A
#
# COMPACT_ATOMS: atom_id res chain seq x y z
N MET A 1 -26.15 -13.52 2.30
CA MET A 1 -25.10 -12.54 1.98
C MET A 1 -24.43 -12.19 3.28
N MET A 2 -23.14 -12.46 3.43
CA MET A 2 -22.39 -11.89 4.55
C MET A 2 -22.23 -10.39 4.29
N ASP A 3 -22.39 -9.58 5.34
CA ASP A 3 -22.13 -8.14 5.24
C ASP A 3 -20.65 -7.93 4.92
N LYS A 4 -20.38 -7.20 3.84
CA LYS A 4 -19.00 -6.83 3.46
C LYS A 4 -18.43 -5.91 4.53
N LYS A 5 -17.23 -6.21 5.03
CA LYS A 5 -16.52 -5.32 5.95
C LYS A 5 -15.90 -4.18 5.15
N ILE A 6 -16.24 -2.95 5.51
CA ILE A 6 -15.72 -1.73 4.88
C ILE A 6 -14.81 -1.02 5.86
N ILE A 7 -13.64 -0.61 5.39
CA ILE A 7 -12.71 0.28 6.08
C ILE A 7 -12.31 1.43 5.15
N TYR A 8 -11.51 2.35 5.65
CA TYR A 8 -11.07 3.52 4.89
C TYR A 8 -9.56 3.67 4.98
N ARG A 9 -8.89 3.80 3.83
CA ARG A 9 -7.45 4.09 3.76
C ARG A 9 -7.23 5.59 3.66
N LEU A 10 -6.28 6.09 4.43
CA LEU A 10 -5.76 7.44 4.27
C LEU A 10 -4.33 7.39 3.74
N SER A 11 -4.07 8.15 2.70
CA SER A 11 -2.72 8.37 2.17
C SER A 11 -2.47 9.86 1.90
N HIS A 12 -1.21 10.25 1.90
CA HIS A 12 -0.76 11.52 1.39
C HIS A 12 -0.09 11.29 0.02
N GLU A 13 -0.62 11.92 -1.02
CA GLU A 13 -0.22 11.68 -2.41
C GLU A 13 -0.05 13.02 -3.14
N HIS A 14 1.10 13.23 -3.77
CA HIS A 14 1.28 14.36 -4.69
C HIS A 14 2.38 14.13 -5.73
N ASP A 15 2.20 14.77 -6.88
CA ASP A 15 3.21 14.85 -7.92
C ASP A 15 4.11 16.07 -7.64
N LYS A 16 5.40 15.84 -7.38
CA LYS A 16 6.36 16.95 -7.29
C LYS A 16 7.33 16.89 -8.47
N TYR A 17 7.01 17.68 -9.49
CA TYR A 17 7.80 18.01 -10.70
C TYR A 17 8.25 16.85 -11.60
N VAL A 18 8.64 15.68 -11.06
CA VAL A 18 9.03 14.46 -11.80
C VAL A 18 8.78 13.16 -11.01
N GLU A 19 8.51 13.23 -9.70
CA GLU A 19 8.33 12.05 -8.84
C GLU A 19 6.94 12.06 -8.20
N TYR A 20 6.22 10.94 -8.33
CA TYR A 20 4.99 10.67 -7.59
C TYR A 20 5.37 10.23 -6.18
N GLU A 21 4.97 11.00 -5.18
CA GLU A 21 5.20 10.64 -3.78
C GLU A 21 3.92 10.09 -3.15
N PHE A 22 4.00 8.86 -2.64
CA PHE A 22 2.94 8.21 -1.88
C PHE A 22 3.41 7.87 -0.46
N LYS A 23 2.60 8.24 0.54
CA LYS A 23 2.75 7.75 1.91
C LYS A 23 1.42 7.29 2.46
N LEU A 24 1.37 6.04 2.90
CA LEU A 24 0.27 5.51 3.67
C LEU A 24 0.26 6.15 5.06
N LEU A 25 -0.89 6.70 5.47
CA LEU A 25 -1.08 7.35 6.77
C LEU A 25 -1.89 6.50 7.75
N GLY A 26 -2.61 5.49 7.28
CA GLY A 26 -3.30 4.54 8.13
C GLY A 26 -4.61 4.01 7.53
N TYR A 27 -5.24 3.12 8.29
CA TYR A 27 -6.55 2.55 7.99
C TYR A 27 -7.52 2.82 9.13
N TYR A 28 -8.76 3.16 8.80
CA TYR A 28 -9.76 3.59 9.78
C TYR A 28 -11.06 2.81 9.59
N SER A 29 -11.68 2.43 10.70
CA SER A 29 -12.92 1.64 10.74
C SER A 29 -14.13 2.41 10.20
N ASN A 30 -14.06 3.74 10.17
CA ASN A 30 -15.14 4.59 9.67
C ASN A 30 -14.64 5.96 9.18
N LEU A 31 -15.52 6.66 8.48
CA LEU A 31 -15.25 7.97 7.90
C LEU A 31 -15.01 9.07 8.94
N GLU A 32 -15.61 8.98 10.13
CA GLU A 32 -15.41 9.97 11.20
C GLU A 32 -13.97 9.91 11.71
N LYS A 33 -13.49 8.70 12.05
CA LYS A 33 -12.11 8.49 12.50
C LYS A 33 -11.08 8.86 11.43
N LEU A 34 -11.36 8.56 10.16
CA LEU A 34 -10.51 9.00 9.05
C LEU A 34 -10.42 10.54 8.98
N LYS A 35 -11.55 11.25 9.15
CA LYS A 35 -11.55 12.72 9.14
C LYS A 35 -10.80 13.30 10.33
N GLU A 36 -10.95 12.69 11.51
CA GLU A 36 -10.16 13.06 12.68
C GLU A 36 -8.66 12.90 12.43
N ALA A 37 -8.25 11.82 11.75
CA ALA A 37 -6.85 11.61 11.36
C ALA A 37 -6.32 12.69 10.43
N VAL A 38 -7.08 13.06 9.39
CA VAL A 38 -6.72 14.19 8.52
C VAL A 38 -6.48 15.46 9.33
N LEU A 39 -7.34 15.75 10.31
CA LEU A 39 -7.19 16.91 11.19
C LEU A 39 -5.98 16.80 12.13
N ARG A 40 -5.60 15.59 12.56
CA ARG A 40 -4.36 15.37 13.32
C ARG A 40 -3.13 15.63 12.45
N TYR A 41 -3.05 15.01 11.28
CA TYR A 41 -1.95 15.19 10.34
C TYR A 41 -1.81 16.65 9.89
N LYS A 42 -2.92 17.37 9.65
CA LYS A 42 -2.88 18.80 9.28
C LYS A 42 -2.26 19.72 10.33
N LYS A 43 -2.04 19.26 11.55
CA LYS A 43 -1.34 20.04 12.59
C LYS A 43 0.17 19.80 12.58
N LEU A 44 0.66 18.80 11.87
CA LEU A 44 2.08 18.44 11.80
C LEU A 44 2.82 19.31 10.79
N GLU A 45 4.07 19.65 11.09
CA GLU A 45 4.87 20.63 10.33
C GLU A 45 5.00 20.28 8.84
N GLY A 46 5.27 19.01 8.50
CA GLY A 46 5.40 18.57 7.10
C GLY A 46 4.08 18.37 6.34
N PHE A 47 2.94 18.74 6.93
CA PHE A 47 1.61 18.52 6.34
C PHE A 47 0.71 19.76 6.37
N LYS A 48 0.90 20.64 7.36
CA LYS A 48 0.03 21.78 7.63
C LYS A 48 -0.07 22.74 6.43
N GLU A 49 1.03 22.92 5.71
CA GLU A 49 1.13 23.80 4.53
C GLU A 49 0.70 23.12 3.24
N ASN A 50 0.57 21.78 3.23
CA ASN A 50 0.16 21.07 2.02
C ASN A 50 -1.31 21.37 1.73
N PRO A 51 -1.75 21.29 0.47
CA PRO A 51 -3.16 21.27 0.11
C PRO A 51 -3.93 20.12 0.81
N ILE A 52 -5.26 20.27 0.98
CA ILE A 52 -6.09 19.22 1.60
C ILE A 52 -6.34 18.06 0.63
N ASP A 53 -6.35 18.33 -0.67
CA ASP A 53 -6.53 17.33 -1.74
C ASP A 53 -5.34 16.38 -1.88
N TYR A 54 -4.20 16.67 -1.24
CA TYR A 54 -3.08 15.73 -1.11
C TYR A 54 -3.42 14.57 -0.16
N PHE A 55 -4.41 14.74 0.72
CA PHE A 55 -4.93 13.67 1.56
C PHE A 55 -5.95 12.86 0.77
N LYS A 56 -5.56 11.68 0.30
CA LYS A 56 -6.46 10.77 -0.41
C LYS A 56 -7.16 9.85 0.58
N MET A 57 -8.48 9.90 0.55
CA MET A 57 -9.36 9.08 1.37
C MET A 57 -10.00 8.04 0.45
N ARG A 58 -9.63 6.76 0.61
CA ARG A 58 -10.16 5.68 -0.23
C ARG A 58 -11.03 4.74 0.61
N LEU A 59 -12.16 4.33 0.04
CA LEU A 59 -12.97 3.25 0.59
C LEU A 59 -12.29 1.93 0.24
N VAL A 60 -12.21 1.02 1.21
CA VAL A 60 -11.63 -0.30 1.05
C VAL A 60 -12.67 -1.32 1.47
N ILE A 61 -13.03 -2.21 0.55
CA ILE A 61 -13.83 -3.38 0.86
C ILE A 61 -12.86 -4.52 1.17
N VAL A 62 -12.95 -5.07 2.38
CA VAL A 62 -12.09 -6.18 2.82
C VAL A 62 -12.42 -7.43 2.00
N ASP A 63 -11.37 -8.16 1.60
CA ASP A 63 -11.42 -9.35 0.74
C ASP A 63 -11.82 -9.08 -0.72
N GLU A 64 -11.72 -7.81 -1.15
CA GLU A 64 -11.90 -7.40 -2.53
C GLU A 64 -10.67 -6.65 -3.05
N ASP A 65 -10.38 -6.87 -4.34
CA ASP A 65 -9.36 -6.12 -5.07
C ASP A 65 -9.85 -4.67 -5.20
N ASN A 66 -9.07 -3.70 -4.72
CA ASN A 66 -9.52 -2.30 -4.66
C ASN A 66 -8.93 -1.41 -5.77
N ASP A 67 -7.65 -1.60 -6.09
CA ASP A 67 -6.89 -0.76 -7.03
C ASP A 67 -6.25 -1.67 -8.11
N TYR A 68 -5.94 -1.14 -9.31
CA TYR A 68 -5.25 -1.89 -10.37
C TYR A 68 -5.88 -3.21 -10.85
N ILE A 69 -7.20 -3.37 -10.70
CA ILE A 69 -7.95 -4.60 -11.06
C ILE A 69 -7.89 -4.98 -12.56
N ASN A 70 -7.40 -4.08 -13.42
CA ASN A 70 -7.20 -4.31 -14.85
C ASN A 70 -5.72 -4.44 -15.24
N GLY A 71 -4.80 -4.42 -14.27
CA GLY A 71 -3.36 -4.35 -14.49
C GLY A 71 -2.86 -2.91 -14.65
N PHE A 72 -1.59 -2.80 -15.05
CA PHE A 72 -0.94 -1.53 -15.38
C PHE A 72 -0.13 -1.64 -16.67
N GLU A 73 0.15 -0.48 -17.27
CA GLU A 73 1.04 -0.35 -18.42
C GLU A 73 2.45 -0.05 -17.93
N ALA A 74 3.34 -1.04 -18.00
CA ALA A 74 4.74 -0.84 -17.67
C ALA A 74 5.48 -0.09 -18.79
N TYR A 75 6.23 0.94 -18.43
CA TYR A 75 7.28 1.52 -19.27
C TYR A 75 8.36 0.46 -19.55
N GLU A 76 9.15 0.64 -20.62
CA GLU A 76 10.17 -0.34 -21.02
C GLU A 76 11.17 -0.64 -19.89
N GLU A 77 11.58 0.38 -19.13
CA GLU A 77 12.52 0.27 -18.02
C GLU A 77 11.95 -0.56 -16.84
N GLN A 78 10.64 -0.46 -16.60
CA GLN A 78 9.96 -1.20 -15.53
C GLN A 78 9.85 -2.70 -15.82
N LYS A 79 9.97 -3.13 -17.08
CA LYS A 79 9.87 -4.55 -17.45
C LYS A 79 11.04 -5.40 -16.92
N ASN A 80 12.16 -4.76 -16.59
CA ASN A 80 13.30 -5.42 -15.95
C ASN A 80 13.23 -5.34 -14.41
N GLY A 81 12.07 -4.96 -13.87
CA GLY A 81 11.89 -4.78 -12.44
C GLY A 81 12.10 -6.07 -11.65
N ARG A 82 12.54 -5.91 -10.40
CA ARG A 82 12.75 -7.01 -9.46
C ARG A 82 12.19 -6.66 -8.09
N SER A 83 11.90 -7.68 -7.29
CA SER A 83 11.55 -7.52 -5.88
C SER A 83 12.74 -6.98 -5.07
N PHE A 84 12.42 -6.33 -3.95
CA PHE A 84 13.40 -5.96 -2.93
C PHE A 84 13.91 -7.21 -2.18
N GLU A 85 13.00 -8.15 -1.96
CA GLU A 85 13.22 -9.39 -1.22
C GLU A 85 13.42 -10.59 -2.17
N ASN A 86 13.97 -11.69 -1.66
CA ASN A 86 14.23 -12.90 -2.45
C ASN A 86 13.05 -13.89 -2.50
N GLU A 87 13.14 -14.90 -3.38
CA GLU A 87 12.14 -15.96 -3.62
C GLU A 87 11.54 -16.61 -2.37
N GLN A 88 12.32 -16.69 -1.28
CA GLN A 88 11.89 -17.36 -0.06
C GLN A 88 10.99 -16.48 0.82
N PHE A 89 11.07 -15.15 0.69
CA PHE A 89 10.39 -14.19 1.57
C PHE A 89 8.87 -14.36 1.55
N LEU A 90 8.24 -14.32 0.37
CA LEU A 90 6.77 -14.41 0.28
C LEU A 90 6.25 -15.75 0.84
N THR A 91 6.95 -16.84 0.54
CA THR A 91 6.59 -18.18 1.04
C THR A 91 6.68 -18.23 2.57
N ASP A 92 7.76 -17.69 3.14
CA ASP A 92 7.97 -17.69 4.59
C ASP A 92 7.03 -16.74 5.31
N ALA A 93 6.75 -15.56 4.73
CA ALA A 93 5.77 -14.62 5.24
C ALA A 93 4.37 -15.25 5.31
N LEU A 94 3.93 -15.94 4.25
CA LEU A 94 2.63 -16.62 4.24
C LEU A 94 2.56 -17.71 5.30
N LYS A 95 3.60 -18.54 5.45
CA LYS A 95 3.67 -19.58 6.49
C LYS A 95 3.65 -19.00 7.91
N GLN A 96 4.43 -17.93 8.14
CA GLN A 96 4.47 -17.26 9.44
C GLN A 96 3.08 -16.71 9.79
N PHE A 97 2.41 -16.08 8.82
CA PHE A 97 1.06 -15.56 9.02
C PHE A 97 0.02 -16.67 9.31
N GLU A 98 0.05 -17.79 8.58
CA GLU A 98 -0.81 -18.95 8.87
C GLU A 98 -0.65 -19.42 10.34
N ASN A 99 0.59 -19.51 10.82
CA ASN A 99 0.89 -19.92 12.19
C ASN A 99 0.39 -18.90 13.24
N ASP A 100 0.59 -17.61 13.00
CA ASP A 100 0.16 -16.56 13.93
C ASP A 100 -1.37 -16.46 14.01
N HIS A 101 -2.06 -16.65 12.89
CA HIS A 101 -3.52 -16.65 12.83
C HIS A 101 -4.15 -17.81 13.62
N ILE A 102 -3.53 -19.00 13.60
CA ILE A 102 -4.00 -20.17 14.36
C ILE A 102 -3.94 -19.94 15.88
N ASN A 103 -3.07 -19.04 16.35
CA ASN A 103 -2.71 -18.93 17.77
C ASN A 103 -3.44 -17.82 18.57
N GLY A 104 -4.31 -16.97 17.98
CA GLY A 104 -5.08 -16.02 18.81
C GLY A 104 -5.97 -14.97 18.12
N ASN A 105 -7.29 -15.16 18.25
CA ASN A 105 -8.38 -14.24 18.66
C ASN A 105 -8.40 -12.72 18.37
N GLU A 106 -7.81 -12.21 17.29
CA GLU A 106 -8.25 -10.95 16.70
C GLU A 106 -8.29 -11.05 15.17
N LEU A 107 -9.31 -10.45 14.55
CA LEU A 107 -9.48 -10.47 13.10
C LEU A 107 -8.46 -9.51 12.49
N LYS A 108 -7.22 -9.98 12.38
CA LYS A 108 -6.10 -9.28 11.74
C LYS A 108 -6.42 -9.07 10.26
N LEU A 109 -6.19 -7.85 9.80
CA LEU A 109 -6.31 -7.49 8.39
C LEU A 109 -4.91 -7.26 7.83
N PHE A 110 -4.76 -7.48 6.53
CA PHE A 110 -3.47 -7.40 5.86
C PHE A 110 -3.62 -6.59 4.58
N ALA A 111 -2.79 -5.58 4.41
CA ALA A 111 -2.65 -4.91 3.12
C ALA A 111 -1.78 -5.78 2.21
N LEU A 112 -2.23 -6.00 0.98
CA LEU A 112 -1.41 -6.56 -0.09
C LEU A 112 -0.96 -5.41 -0.99
N ASP A 113 0.34 -5.35 -1.21
CA ASP A 113 0.98 -4.38 -2.07
C ASP A 113 1.84 -5.08 -3.11
N PHE A 114 2.20 -4.36 -4.15
CA PHE A 114 3.13 -4.78 -5.18
C PHE A 114 4.24 -3.75 -5.29
N LEU A 115 5.47 -4.15 -4.98
CA LEU A 115 6.64 -3.29 -4.84
C LEU A 115 7.81 -3.89 -5.64
N TYR A 116 8.45 -3.08 -6.46
CA TYR A 116 9.61 -3.50 -7.25
C TYR A 116 10.58 -2.34 -7.51
N GLU A 117 11.86 -2.67 -7.63
CA GLU A 117 12.90 -1.75 -8.11
C GLU A 117 13.09 -1.92 -9.62
N PHE A 118 13.39 -0.84 -10.33
CA PHE A 118 13.67 -0.84 -11.76
C PHE A 118 14.67 0.26 -12.15
N GLY A 119 15.07 0.30 -13.42
CA GLY A 119 16.17 1.15 -13.92
C GLY A 119 17.43 0.33 -14.20
N GLU A 120 18.44 0.95 -14.81
CA GLU A 120 19.69 0.23 -15.18
C GLU A 120 20.46 -0.26 -13.95
N GLN A 121 20.30 0.43 -12.82
CA GLN A 121 20.97 0.14 -11.54
C GLN A 121 19.96 -0.07 -10.40
N TYR A 122 18.68 -0.32 -10.71
CA TYR A 122 17.60 -0.46 -9.73
C TYR A 122 17.44 0.78 -8.84
N GLU A 123 17.66 1.96 -9.42
CA GLU A 123 17.66 3.24 -8.73
C GLU A 123 16.26 3.82 -8.50
N TYR A 124 15.25 3.26 -9.17
CA TYR A 124 13.85 3.66 -9.02
C TYR A 124 13.05 2.53 -8.38
N ASN A 125 11.94 2.89 -7.75
CA ASN A 125 10.97 1.94 -7.25
C ASN A 125 9.55 2.37 -7.57
N ASP A 126 8.66 1.39 -7.67
CA ASP A 126 7.23 1.61 -7.82
C ASP A 126 6.47 0.79 -6.80
N PHE A 127 5.35 1.34 -6.37
CA PHE A 127 4.50 0.77 -5.35
C PHE A 127 3.02 0.83 -5.79
N TYR A 128 2.34 -0.31 -5.71
CA TYR A 128 0.91 -0.42 -5.93
C TYR A 128 0.24 -1.07 -4.73
N HIS A 129 -0.63 -0.33 -4.04
CA HIS A 129 -1.55 -0.95 -3.10
C HIS A 129 -2.64 -1.70 -3.86
N LEU A 130 -2.93 -2.95 -3.49
CA LEU A 130 -3.85 -3.82 -4.23
C LEU A 130 -5.16 -4.12 -3.48
N GLY A 131 -5.11 -4.16 -2.15
CA GLY A 131 -6.30 -4.38 -1.34
C GLY A 131 -5.99 -4.76 0.10
N VAL A 132 -7.04 -5.05 0.87
CA VAL A 132 -6.93 -5.49 2.26
C VAL A 132 -7.70 -6.79 2.45
N TYR A 133 -7.05 -7.77 3.07
CA TYR A 133 -7.54 -9.14 3.17
C TYR A 133 -7.56 -9.62 4.62
N SER A 134 -8.52 -10.47 4.93
CA SER A 134 -8.75 -11.02 6.27
C SER A 134 -8.10 -12.38 6.49
N SER A 135 -7.56 -13.01 5.44
CA SER A 135 -6.91 -14.32 5.54
C SER A 135 -5.83 -14.54 4.48
N VAL A 136 -4.95 -15.50 4.76
CA VAL A 136 -3.91 -15.98 3.83
C VAL A 136 -4.53 -16.47 2.52
N ASP A 137 -5.63 -17.22 2.59
CA ASP A 137 -6.27 -17.75 1.39
C ASP A 137 -6.76 -16.61 0.49
N GLN A 138 -7.32 -15.54 1.08
CA GLN A 138 -7.76 -14.38 0.31
C GLN A 138 -6.59 -13.64 -0.35
N ILE A 139 -5.45 -13.52 0.35
CA ILE A 139 -4.21 -12.97 -0.22
C ILE A 139 -3.74 -13.84 -1.39
N LYS A 140 -3.66 -15.17 -1.21
CA LYS A 140 -3.24 -16.10 -2.28
C LYS A 140 -4.15 -15.99 -3.50
N TYR A 141 -5.47 -15.97 -3.30
CA TYR A 141 -6.42 -15.78 -4.40
C TYR A 141 -6.25 -14.42 -5.08
N ALA A 142 -5.96 -13.35 -4.34
CA ALA A 142 -5.68 -12.04 -4.92
C ALA A 142 -4.42 -12.07 -5.77
N ILE A 143 -3.32 -12.61 -5.25
CA ILE A 143 -2.05 -12.77 -5.99
C ILE A 143 -2.31 -13.54 -7.29
N GLU A 144 -3.02 -14.67 -7.25
CA GLU A 144 -3.38 -15.44 -8.45
C GLU A 144 -4.13 -14.59 -9.49
N ARG A 145 -5.11 -13.78 -9.06
CA ARG A 145 -5.84 -12.87 -9.94
C ARG A 145 -4.91 -11.83 -10.55
N TYR A 146 -4.15 -11.11 -9.74
CA TYR A 146 -3.24 -10.05 -10.21
C TYR A 146 -2.16 -10.59 -11.14
N ARG A 147 -1.61 -11.78 -10.88
CA ARG A 147 -0.62 -12.43 -11.74
C ARG A 147 -1.11 -12.75 -13.15
N SER A 148 -2.42 -12.76 -13.39
CA SER A 148 -2.98 -12.90 -14.73
C SER A 148 -3.07 -11.58 -15.50
N LEU A 149 -2.97 -10.44 -14.81
CA LEU A 149 -3.17 -9.11 -15.35
C LEU A 149 -1.89 -8.56 -15.99
N LYS A 150 -2.06 -7.58 -16.89
CA LYS A 150 -0.95 -6.88 -17.54
C LYS A 150 -0.11 -6.10 -16.51
N GLY A 151 1.20 -6.00 -16.74
CA GLY A 151 2.15 -5.38 -15.81
C GLY A 151 2.61 -6.35 -14.73
N PHE A 152 1.68 -6.88 -13.95
CA PHE A 152 1.98 -7.86 -12.89
C PHE A 152 2.55 -9.17 -13.43
N LYS A 153 1.97 -9.73 -14.50
CA LYS A 153 2.42 -11.02 -15.07
C LYS A 153 3.84 -11.00 -15.65
N SER A 154 4.39 -9.81 -15.92
CA SER A 154 5.74 -9.63 -16.48
C SER A 154 6.83 -9.57 -15.42
N LEU A 155 6.45 -9.51 -14.14
CA LEU A 155 7.35 -9.33 -13.01
C LEU A 155 7.24 -10.53 -12.06
N SER A 156 8.23 -10.67 -11.16
CA SER A 156 8.24 -11.78 -10.22
C SER A 156 7.06 -11.72 -9.25
N GLU A 157 6.62 -12.89 -8.80
CA GLU A 157 5.66 -13.01 -7.71
C GLU A 157 6.23 -12.50 -6.37
N GLU A 158 7.55 -12.45 -6.22
CA GLU A 158 8.20 -11.84 -5.06
C GLU A 158 7.96 -10.34 -4.92
N CYS A 159 7.51 -9.68 -5.98
CA CYS A 159 7.14 -8.27 -5.92
C CYS A 159 5.83 -8.08 -5.13
N PHE A 160 5.07 -9.14 -4.84
CA PHE A 160 3.93 -9.05 -3.92
C PHE A 160 4.42 -9.11 -2.48
N GLU A 161 4.07 -8.08 -1.71
CA GLU A 161 4.36 -7.97 -0.29
C GLU A 161 3.04 -7.76 0.47
N PHE A 162 2.97 -8.27 1.69
CA PHE A 162 1.82 -7.98 2.54
C PHE A 162 2.27 -7.71 3.96
N HIS A 163 1.51 -6.87 4.65
CA HIS A 163 1.80 -6.47 6.02
C HIS A 163 0.51 -6.38 6.83
N GLU A 164 0.61 -6.68 8.12
CA GLU A 164 -0.49 -6.53 9.06
C GLU A 164 -0.87 -5.04 9.19
N ILE A 165 -2.18 -4.75 9.20
CA ILE A 165 -2.67 -3.40 9.39
C ILE A 165 -3.30 -3.24 10.78
N GLU A 166 -3.00 -2.12 11.42
CA GLU A 166 -3.66 -1.69 12.63
C GLU A 166 -4.79 -0.71 12.27
N ILE A 167 -6.02 -1.04 12.66
CA ILE A 167 -7.20 -0.20 12.40
C ILE A 167 -7.30 0.91 13.44
N ASP A 168 -7.63 2.11 12.99
CA ASP A 168 -7.76 3.33 13.78
C ASP A 168 -6.46 3.82 14.43
N LYS A 169 -5.33 3.45 13.85
CA LYS A 169 -4.01 3.89 14.23
C LYS A 169 -3.35 4.63 13.07
N ASP A 170 -2.74 5.77 13.41
CA ASP A 170 -1.94 6.55 12.47
C ASP A 170 -0.62 5.81 12.18
N SER A 171 -0.09 5.95 10.95
CA SER A 171 1.22 5.40 10.60
C SER A 171 2.32 6.03 11.44
N GLU A 172 3.44 5.33 11.60
CA GLU A 172 4.63 5.87 12.28
C GLU A 172 5.26 7.07 11.55
N TRP A 173 4.93 7.26 10.27
CA TRP A 173 5.40 8.41 9.51
C TRP A 173 4.62 9.70 9.89
N LEU A 174 5.24 10.53 10.72
CA LEU A 174 4.66 11.78 11.25
C LEU A 174 5.40 13.04 10.78
N GLU A 175 6.53 12.87 10.10
CA GLU A 175 7.40 13.99 9.71
C GLU A 175 6.78 14.84 8.60
N GLY A 176 6.03 14.20 7.68
CA GLY A 176 5.47 14.84 6.51
C GLY A 176 6.52 15.20 5.47
N TYR A 177 6.13 16.02 4.50
CA TYR A 177 7.03 16.53 3.48
C TYR A 177 7.46 17.94 3.85
N PHE A 178 8.74 18.11 4.17
CA PHE A 178 9.29 19.45 4.32
C PHE A 178 9.42 20.11 2.94
N LYS A 179 9.09 21.40 2.84
CA LYS A 179 9.56 22.21 1.73
C LYS A 179 11.09 22.18 1.74
N GLN A 180 11.69 21.39 0.86
CA GLN A 180 13.05 21.67 0.42
C GLN A 180 13.02 23.08 -0.18
N ASN A 181 13.67 24.03 0.50
CA ASN A 181 13.98 25.33 -0.08
C ASN A 181 15.00 25.07 -1.18
N TRP A 182 14.53 24.90 -2.42
CA TRP A 182 15.38 24.94 -3.60
C TRP A 182 15.80 26.39 -3.85
N ASN A 183 16.66 26.91 -2.98
CA ASN A 183 17.37 28.18 -3.15
C ASN A 183 18.89 27.94 -3.24
N GLU A 184 19.31 26.79 -3.74
CA GLU A 184 20.71 26.52 -4.05
C GLU A 184 20.76 25.72 -5.35
N TYR A 185 20.91 26.44 -6.48
CA TYR A 185 22.01 26.35 -7.45
C TYR A 185 21.94 27.53 -8.42
#